data_AF-A0A4S8MWX9-F1
#
_entry.id   AF-A0A4S8MWX9-F1
#
_cell.length_a   1.000
_cell.length_b   1.000
_cell.length_c   1.000
_cell.angle_alpha   90.00
_cell.angle_beta   90.00
_cell.angle_gamma   90.00
#
_symmetry.space_group_name_H-M   'P 1'
#
loop_
_entity.id
_entity.type
_entity.pdbx_description
1 polymer ?
#
loop_
_entity_poly.entity_id
_entity_poly.type
_entity_poly.pdbx_seq_one_letter_code
_entity_poly.pdbx_strand_id
1 'polypeptide(L)'
;QTAIWYGPNRKGSETYKHFHKPALVVFNGKSMYRFTCIKNPSISLHRAPYEDSTGNFNKHIARCDPVDKGNIAEFAAGSTYSAARF
;
A
#
# COMPACT_ATOMS: atom_id res chain seq x y z
N GLN A 1 16.46 6.95 -11.76
CA GLN A 1 16.31 6.90 -10.29
C GLN A 1 15.06 6.14 -9.80
N THR A 2 14.22 5.57 -10.68
CA THR A 2 13.08 4.70 -10.29
C THR A 2 13.48 3.27 -9.93
N ALA A 3 14.70 2.85 -10.26
CA ALA A 3 15.24 1.52 -9.95
C ALA A 3 15.29 1.21 -8.43
N ILE A 4 15.23 2.24 -7.59
CA ILE A 4 15.25 2.11 -6.12
C ILE A 4 13.98 1.40 -5.61
N TRP A 5 12.84 1.56 -6.28
CA TRP A 5 11.55 0.99 -5.86
C TRP A 5 11.16 -0.29 -6.60
N TYR A 6 11.66 -0.48 -7.83
CA TYR A 6 11.30 -1.59 -8.72
C TYR A 6 12.46 -2.56 -8.95
N GLY A 7 13.54 -2.46 -8.19
CA GLY A 7 14.72 -3.31 -8.34
C GLY A 7 14.42 -4.77 -7.94
N PRO A 8 14.84 -5.77 -8.73
CA PRO A 8 14.54 -7.19 -8.48
C PRO A 8 15.17 -7.74 -7.19
N ASN A 9 16.23 -7.10 -6.68
CA ASN A 9 16.95 -7.50 -5.46
C ASN A 9 16.61 -6.66 -4.22
N ARG A 10 15.64 -5.75 -4.30
CA ARG A 10 15.12 -5.04 -3.11
C ARG A 10 13.70 -5.49 -2.84
N LYS A 11 13.40 -5.79 -1.57
CA LYS A 11 12.03 -5.84 -1.05
C LYS A 11 11.46 -4.41 -1.03
N GLY A 12 11.23 -3.82 -2.21
CA GLY A 12 10.38 -2.64 -2.31
C GLY A 12 9.07 -2.95 -1.60
N SER A 13 8.57 -2.00 -0.80
CA SER A 13 7.30 -2.17 -0.11
C SER A 13 6.23 -2.62 -1.12
N GLU A 14 5.43 -3.61 -0.77
CA GLU A 14 4.41 -4.18 -1.67
C GLU A 14 3.44 -3.12 -2.21
N THR A 15 3.35 -2.00 -1.49
CA THR A 15 2.62 -0.80 -1.88
C THR A 15 2.96 -0.31 -3.29
N TYR A 16 4.23 -0.35 -3.72
CA TYR A 16 4.62 0.16 -5.05
C TYR A 16 4.13 -0.72 -6.19
N LYS A 17 3.82 -2.00 -5.95
CA LYS A 17 3.27 -2.91 -6.97
C LYS A 17 1.84 -2.53 -7.35
N HIS A 18 1.13 -1.78 -6.52
CA HIS A 18 -0.23 -1.32 -6.77
C HIS A 18 -0.30 -0.13 -7.76
N PHE A 19 0.85 0.46 -8.08
CA PHE A 19 0.96 1.62 -8.95
C PHE A 19 1.78 1.30 -10.19
N HIS A 20 1.44 1.96 -11.30
CA HIS A 20 2.30 1.98 -12.48
C HIS A 20 3.66 2.59 -12.15
N LYS A 21 4.65 2.28 -13.00
CA LYS A 21 5.98 2.88 -12.91
C LYS A 21 5.86 4.41 -12.84
N PRO A 22 6.44 5.06 -11.82
CA PRO A 22 6.21 6.47 -11.59
C PRO A 22 6.92 7.31 -12.64
N ALA A 23 6.28 8.43 -12.97
CA ALA A 23 6.85 9.48 -13.81
C ALA A 23 7.35 10.63 -12.94
N LEU A 24 8.50 11.20 -13.28
CA LEU A 24 8.95 12.44 -12.66
C LEU A 24 8.15 13.59 -13.30
N VAL A 25 7.44 14.36 -12.48
CA VAL A 25 6.61 15.50 -12.88
C VAL A 25 6.97 16.72 -12.05
N VAL A 26 6.72 17.91 -12.58
CA VAL A 26 6.79 19.14 -11.79
C VAL A 26 5.40 19.41 -11.23
N PHE A 27 5.27 19.30 -9.91
CA PHE A 27 4.02 19.57 -9.20
C PHE A 27 4.25 20.73 -8.24
N ASN A 28 3.47 21.82 -8.39
CA ASN A 28 3.62 23.06 -7.61
C ASN A 28 5.06 23.61 -7.59
N GLY A 29 5.73 23.61 -8.74
CA GLY A 29 7.11 24.10 -8.88
C GLY A 29 8.19 23.19 -8.28
N LYS A 30 7.83 21.98 -7.82
CA LYS A 30 8.77 21.00 -7.26
C LYS A 30 8.77 19.72 -8.07
N SER A 31 9.94 19.14 -8.28
CA SER A 31 10.08 17.82 -8.92
C SER A 31 9.57 16.74 -7.97
N MET A 32 8.51 16.04 -8.39
CA MET A 32 7.85 14.98 -7.65
C MET A 32 7.68 13.74 -8.53
N TYR A 33 7.60 12.58 -7.90
CA TYR A 33 7.23 11.34 -8.57
C TYR A 33 5.72 11.13 -8.49
N ARG A 34 5.09 11.00 -9.66
CA ARG A 34 3.67 10.68 -9.79
C ARG A 34 3.49 9.18 -9.91
N PHE A 35 2.75 8.60 -8.98
CA PHE A 35 2.34 7.20 -8.94
C PHE A 35 0.86 7.11 -9.30
N THR A 36 0.54 6.40 -10.38
CA THR A 36 -0.85 6.22 -10.84
C THR A 36 -1.32 4.83 -10.44
N CYS A 37 -2.50 4.73 -9.82
CA CYS A 37 -3.05 3.44 -9.42
C CYS A 37 -3.37 2.59 -10.66
N ILE A 38 -3.04 1.30 -10.61
CA ILE A 38 -3.32 0.37 -11.71
C ILE A 38 -4.81 0.06 -11.81
N LYS A 39 -5.50 -0.09 -10.66
CA LYS A 39 -6.94 -0.41 -10.61
C LYS A 39 -7.82 0.81 -10.93
N ASN A 40 -7.41 1.98 -10.43
CA ASN A 40 -8.15 3.24 -10.55
C ASN A 40 -7.27 4.33 -11.18
N PRO A 41 -7.11 4.34 -12.52
CA PRO A 41 -6.17 5.24 -13.21
C PRO A 41 -6.49 6.73 -13.05
N SER A 42 -7.71 7.09 -12.65
CA SER A 42 -8.09 8.46 -12.29
C SER A 42 -7.44 8.96 -10.99
N ILE A 43 -6.90 8.05 -10.17
CA ILE A 43 -6.25 8.38 -8.90
C ILE A 43 -4.74 8.33 -9.09
N SER A 44 -4.09 9.47 -8.84
CA SER A 44 -2.63 9.56 -8.81
C SER A 44 -2.13 10.22 -7.54
N LEU A 45 -1.10 9.64 -6.94
CA LEU A 45 -0.41 10.14 -5.76
C LEU A 45 0.92 10.75 -6.16
N HIS A 46 1.33 11.80 -5.46
CA HIS A 46 2.62 12.46 -5.66
C HIS A 46 3.50 12.21 -4.44
N ARG A 47 4.79 12.01 -4.68
CA ARG A 47 5.79 11.83 -3.63
C ARG A 47 7.09 12.54 -4.00
N ALA A 48 7.66 13.25 -3.03
CA ALA A 48 8.94 13.92 -3.23
C ALA A 48 10.09 12.89 -3.28
N PRO A 49 11.20 13.18 -3.99
CA PRO A 49 12.38 12.30 -4.07
C PRO A 49 13.00 11.96 -2.70
N TYR A 50 12.87 12.85 -1.72
CA TYR A 50 13.45 12.72 -0.39
C TYR A 50 12.48 12.16 0.67
N GLU A 51 11.20 11.99 0.33
CA GLU A 51 10.19 11.49 1.27
C GLU A 51 10.28 9.97 1.33
N ASP A 52 10.47 9.38 2.51
CA ASP A 52 10.50 7.91 2.67
C ASP A 52 9.10 7.31 2.93
N SER A 53 8.23 8.09 3.57
CA SER A 53 6.88 7.69 3.99
C SER A 53 6.01 7.15 2.84
N THR A 54 5.28 6.06 3.12
CA THR A 54 4.31 5.43 2.22
C THR A 54 2.89 5.45 2.78
N GLY A 55 2.62 6.30 3.78
CA GLY A 55 1.32 6.33 4.48
C GLY A 55 0.14 6.69 3.58
N ASN A 56 0.31 7.65 2.68
CA ASN A 56 -0.67 8.00 1.65
C ASN A 56 -0.95 6.84 0.69
N PHE A 57 0.05 6.04 0.35
CA PHE A 57 -0.07 4.91 -0.58
C PHE A 57 -0.86 3.79 0.10
N ASN A 58 -0.51 3.45 1.34
CA ASN A 58 -1.25 2.47 2.15
C ASN A 58 -2.72 2.86 2.36
N LYS A 59 -2.98 4.15 2.65
CA LYS A 59 -4.36 4.65 2.82
C LYS A 59 -5.18 4.54 1.54
N HIS A 60 -4.57 4.81 0.38
CA HIS A 60 -5.20 4.58 -0.91
C HIS A 60 -5.47 3.09 -1.13
N ILE A 61 -4.47 2.22 -0.96
CA ILE A 61 -4.59 0.77 -1.17
C ILE A 61 -5.70 0.19 -0.28
N ALA A 62 -5.75 0.55 1.01
CA ALA A 62 -6.78 0.07 1.92
C ALA A 62 -8.22 0.40 1.48
N ARG A 63 -8.42 1.46 0.68
CA ARG A 63 -9.72 1.83 0.10
C ARG A 63 -9.91 1.29 -1.32
N CYS A 64 -8.83 1.22 -2.09
CA CYS A 64 -8.83 0.83 -3.50
C CYS A 64 -8.89 -0.68 -3.67
N ASP A 65 -8.27 -1.41 -2.76
CA ASP A 65 -8.19 -2.85 -2.72
C ASP A 65 -8.19 -3.29 -1.26
N PRO A 66 -9.37 -3.22 -0.59
CA PRO A 66 -9.48 -3.71 0.76
C PRO A 66 -9.14 -5.21 0.73
N VAL A 67 -8.00 -5.57 1.33
CA VAL A 67 -7.71 -6.98 1.60
C VAL A 67 -8.82 -7.45 2.52
N ASP A 68 -9.53 -8.50 2.11
CA ASP A 68 -10.52 -9.18 2.93
C ASP A 68 -9.80 -9.74 4.15
N LYS A 69 -9.69 -8.91 5.20
CA LYS A 69 -9.17 -9.34 6.48
C LYS A 69 -10.29 -10.19 7.06
N GLY A 70 -10.09 -11.51 7.01
CA GLY A 70 -11.09 -12.53 7.28
C GLY A 70 -12.09 -12.16 8.38
N ASN A 71 -13.33 -12.60 8.17
CA ASN A 71 -14.45 -12.37 9.08
C ASN A 71 -14.05 -12.61 10.54
N ILE A 72 -14.55 -11.76 11.45
CA ILE A 72 -14.41 -11.85 12.93
C ILE A 72 -14.67 -13.28 13.46
N ALA A 73 -15.42 -14.09 12.71
CA ALA A 73 -15.64 -15.52 12.96
C ALA A 73 -14.35 -16.34 13.17
N GLU A 74 -13.26 -16.07 12.45
CA GLU A 74 -11.99 -16.80 12.64
C GLU A 74 -11.28 -16.41 13.94
N PHE A 75 -11.50 -15.19 14.44
CA PHE A 75 -10.92 -14.72 15.70
C PHE A 75 -11.67 -15.28 16.93
N ALA A 76 -12.96 -15.62 16.77
CA ALA A 76 -13.79 -16.18 17.85
C ALA A 76 -13.62 -17.70 18.05
N ALA A 77 -12.98 -18.41 17.11
CA ALA A 77 -12.79 -19.86 17.18
C ALA A 77 -11.80 -20.31 18.29
N GLY A 78 -11.04 -19.39 18.89
CA GLY A 78 -9.99 -19.70 19.86
C GLY A 78 -10.40 -19.72 21.34
N SER A 79 -11.60 -19.29 21.70
CA SER A 79 -12.02 -19.17 23.12
C SER A 79 -13.12 -20.15 23.47
N THR A 80 -12.86 -21.45 23.29
CA THR A 80 -13.67 -22.47 23.95
C THR A 80 -13.19 -22.57 25.40
N TYR A 81 -13.87 -21.88 26.31
CA TYR A 81 -13.71 -22.13 27.75
C TYR A 81 -14.02 -23.62 27.98
N SER A 82 -13.01 -24.39 28.37
CA SER A 82 -13.24 -25.74 28.87
C SER A 82 -13.95 -25.59 30.22
N ALA A 83 -15.26 -25.82 30.23
CA ALA A 83 -16.02 -25.91 31.47
C ALA A 83 -15.38 -27.00 32.34
N ALA A 84 -14.79 -26.60 33.47
CA ALA A 84 -14.31 -27.53 34.47
C ALA A 84 -15.49 -28.41 34.90
N ARG A 85 -15.35 -29.73 34.73
CA ARG A 85 -16.33 -30.70 35.23
C ARG A 85 -16.17 -30.78 36.75
N PHE A 86 -17.27 -30.53 37.47
CA PHE A 86 -17.40 -30.75 38.91
C PHE A 86 -17.25 -32.23 39.26
#